data_AF-Q51929-F1
#
_entry.id   AF-Q51929-F1
#
_cell.length_a   1.000
_cell.length_b   1.000
_cell.length_c   1.000
_cell.angle_alpha   90.00
_cell.angle_beta   90.00
_cell.angle_gamma   90.00
#
_symmetry.space_group_name_H-M   'P 1'
#
loop_
_entity.id
_entity.type
_entity.pdbx_description
1 polymer ?
#
loop_
_entity_poly.entity_id
_entity_poly.type
_entity_poly.pdbx_seq_one_letter_code
_entity_poly.pdbx_strand_id
1 'polypeptide(L)' 'EKGFGFLTQNNGGADVFVHFRAIASEGFKTLTEGQKVSFDVEQGQK' A
#
# COMPACT_ATOMS: atom_id res chain seq x y z
N GLU A 1 0.69 -12.58 -10.24
CA GLU A 1 1.04 -11.81 -9.02
C GLU A 1 -0.11 -11.84 -8.03
N LYS A 2 0.17 -11.83 -6.72
CA LYS A 2 -0.87 -12.01 -5.69
C LYS A 2 -1.72 -10.76 -5.42
N GLY A 3 -1.40 -9.63 -6.05
CA GLY A 3 -2.18 -8.39 -5.91
C GLY A 3 -2.12 -7.76 -4.52
N PHE A 4 -1.08 -8.04 -3.74
CA PHE A 4 -0.88 -7.40 -2.44
C PHE A 4 0.60 -7.12 -2.20
N GLY A 5 0.86 -6.21 -1.28
CA GLY A 5 2.20 -5.85 -0.83
C GLY A 5 2.16 -5.16 0.52
N PHE A 6 3.29 -4.56 0.88
CA PHE A 6 3.46 -3.82 2.13
C PHE A 6 4.10 -2.47 1.84
N LEU A 7 3.70 -1.46 2.61
CA LEU A 7 4.26 -0.13 2.59
C LEU A 7 5.01 0.11 3.89
N THR A 8 6.30 0.42 3.79
CA THR A 8 7.10 0.84 4.94
C THR A 8 6.88 2.32 5.19
N GLN A 9 6.57 2.67 6.44
CA GLN A 9 6.29 4.05 6.82
C GLN A 9 7.59 4.83 7.07
N ASN A 10 7.70 6.06 6.57
CA ASN A 10 8.88 6.91 6.75
C ASN A 10 9.13 7.31 8.21
N ASN A 11 8.11 7.23 9.07
CA ASN A 11 8.21 7.52 10.51
C ASN A 11 8.72 6.32 11.33
N GLY A 12 9.09 5.20 10.69
CA GLY A 12 9.52 3.98 11.37
C GLY A 12 8.38 3.17 11.98
N GLY A 13 7.13 3.46 11.65
CA GLY A 13 5.97 2.67 12.05
C GLY A 13 5.97 1.27 11.43
N ALA A 14 5.05 0.43 11.91
CA ALA A 14 4.87 -0.92 11.38
C ALA A 14 4.52 -0.91 9.89
N ASP A 15 4.92 -1.95 9.15
CA ASP A 15 4.56 -2.10 7.75
C ASP A 15 3.04 -2.14 7.58
N VAL A 16 2.54 -1.39 6.61
CA VAL A 16 1.12 -1.29 6.30
C VAL A 16 0.81 -2.23 5.15
N PHE A 17 -0.10 -3.17 5.39
CA PHE A 17 -0.59 -4.05 4.34
C PHE A 17 -1.42 -3.27 3.32
N VAL A 18 -1.15 -3.48 2.02
CA VAL A 18 -1.92 -2.88 0.93
C VAL A 18 -2.35 -3.94 -0.08
N HIS A 19 -3.64 -3.91 -0.44
CA HIS A 19 -4.19 -4.73 -1.50
C HIS A 19 -4.36 -3.89 -2.77
N PHE A 20 -4.14 -4.48 -3.96
CA PHE A 20 -4.16 -3.77 -5.23
C PHE A 20 -5.45 -2.95 -5.45
N ARG A 21 -6.57 -3.42 -4.89
CA ARG A 21 -7.87 -2.73 -4.96
C ARG A 21 -7.86 -1.34 -4.32
N ALA A 22 -7.03 -1.13 -3.29
CA ALA A 22 -6.90 0.13 -2.58
C ALA A 22 -6.02 1.16 -3.32
N ILE A 23 -5.32 0.76 -4.38
CA ILE A 23 -4.52 1.68 -5.18
C ILE A 23 -5.45 2.51 -6.05
N ALA A 24 -5.43 3.83 -5.83
CA ALA A 24 -6.07 4.83 -6.67
C ALA A 24 -5.13 5.20 -7.82
N SER A 25 -5.31 4.56 -8.98
CA SER A 25 -4.60 4.86 -10.23
C SER A 25 -5.55 4.64 -11.40
N GLU A 26 -5.46 5.47 -12.44
CA GLU A 26 -6.29 5.36 -13.65
C GLU A 26 -5.89 4.18 -14.55
N GLY A 27 -4.78 3.48 -14.24
CA GLY A 27 -4.27 2.36 -15.02
C GLY A 27 -4.04 1.09 -14.20
N PHE A 28 -2.88 0.47 -14.41
CA PHE A 28 -2.49 -0.71 -13.65
C PHE A 28 -2.29 -0.36 -12.18
N LYS A 29 -3.08 -1.02 -11.33
CA LYS A 29 -3.04 -0.90 -9.88
C LYS A 29 -1.85 -1.67 -9.29
N THR A 30 -0.66 -1.22 -9.62
CA THR A 30 0.60 -1.84 -9.19
C THR A 30 1.51 -0.76 -8.62
N LEU A 31 2.24 -1.11 -7.55
CA LEU A 31 3.31 -0.29 -6.98
C LEU A 31 4.63 -1.00 -7.23
N THR A 32 5.67 -0.24 -7.56
CA THR A 32 7.03 -0.77 -7.68
C THR A 32 7.80 -0.59 -6.37
N GLU A 33 8.81 -1.43 -6.14
CA GLU A 33 9.70 -1.29 -4.98
C GLU A 33 10.34 0.12 -4.95
N GLY A 34 10.37 0.75 -3.77
CA GLY A 34 10.88 2.11 -3.58
C GLY A 34 9.98 3.24 -4.08
N GLN A 35 8.81 2.95 -4.65
CA GLN A 35 7.85 3.97 -5.05
C GLN A 35 7.32 4.72 -3.83
N LYS A 36 7.48 6.05 -3.82
CA LYS A 36 6.87 6.91 -2.80
C LYS A 36 5.37 7.02 -3.05
N VAL A 37 4.59 6.79 -2.01
CA VAL A 37 3.13 6.88 -2.02
C VAL A 37 2.63 7.68 -0.83
N SER A 38 1.45 8.26 -0.97
CA SER A 38 0.65 8.76 0.16
C SER A 38 -0.51 7.81 0.37
N PHE A 39 -0.84 7.54 1.63
CA PHE A 39 -1.90 6.61 2.01
C PHE A 39 -2.47 7.07 3.35
N ASP A 40 -3.74 6.72 3.57
CA ASP A 40 -4.38 6.78 4.87
C ASP A 40 -4.43 5.36 5.44
N VAL A 41 -4.09 5.21 6.72
CA VAL A 41 -4.15 3.91 7.41
C VAL A 41 -5.51 3.76 8.06
N GLU A 42 -6.33 2.86 7.52
CA GLU A 42 -7.55 2.42 8.20
C GLU A 42 -7.25 1.19 9.06
N GLN A 43 -7.63 1.23 10.35
CA GLN A 43 -7.64 0.02 11.17
C GLN A 43 -8.85 -0.83 10.76
N GLY A 44 -8.63 -1.76 9.83
CA GLY A 44 -9.65 -2.74 9.45
C GLY A 44 -10.08 -3.60 10.65
N GLN A 45 -11.36 -3.98 10.70
CA GLN A 45 -11.82 -5.03 11.59
C GLN A 45 -11.09 -6.32 11.22
N LYS A 46 -10.32 -6.85 12.17
CA LYS A 46 -9.59 -8.11 12.04
C LYS A 46 -10.55 -9.30 11.94
#